data_AF-A0A2A4WQX9-F1
#
_entry.id   AF-A0A2A4WQX9-F1
#
_cell.length_a   1.000
_cell.length_b   1.000
_cell.length_c   1.000
_cell.angle_alpha   90.00
_cell.angle_beta   90.00
_cell.angle_gamma   90.00
#
_symmetry.space_group_name_H-M   'P 1'
#
loop_
_entity.id
_entity.type
_entity.pdbx_description
1 polymer ?
#
loop_
_entity_poly.entity_id
_entity_poly.type
_entity_poly.pdbx_seq_one_letter_code
_entity_poly.pdbx_strand_id
1 'polypeptide(L)'
;MKEKHLQHVSSLLDNELHADDAAHVIDALHTTEDSGKKLDRYALIGSALRDEMVVVYEESFLTKVQQAIAEEPVVFAPVHVKKHSNKPYVAVAFAASFAFLSVILFNVFPGADNSSGLQPYADNGLEVDSNLVFEDEPQNMELEDYFRRHNGVAPEQNQIQNTRLVGFEKE
;
A
#
# COMPACT_ATOMS: atom_id res chain seq x y z
N MET A 1 -14.54 -33.74 14.18
CA MET A 1 -13.57 -33.27 13.17
C MET A 1 -14.22 -32.83 11.86
N LYS A 2 -15.12 -33.62 11.26
CA LYS A 2 -15.78 -33.25 9.98
C LYS A 2 -16.56 -31.93 10.02
N GLU A 3 -17.26 -31.64 11.12
CA GLU A 3 -18.04 -30.39 11.27
C GLU A 3 -17.16 -29.13 11.30
N LYS A 4 -16.05 -29.16 12.06
CA LYS A 4 -15.10 -28.05 12.10
C LYS A 4 -14.54 -27.72 10.71
N HIS A 5 -14.27 -28.75 9.91
CA HIS A 5 -13.80 -28.59 8.53
C HIS A 5 -14.85 -27.91 7.65
N LEU A 6 -16.12 -28.32 7.75
CA LEU A 6 -17.22 -27.70 7.00
C LEU A 6 -17.42 -26.23 7.38
N GLN A 7 -17.33 -25.93 8.67
CA GLN A 7 -17.42 -24.55 9.16
C GLN A 7 -16.30 -23.69 8.60
N HIS A 8 -15.06 -24.18 8.63
CA HIS A 8 -13.92 -23.47 8.06
C HIS A 8 -14.06 -23.21 6.55
N VAL A 9 -14.59 -24.17 5.79
CA VAL A 9 -14.87 -23.97 4.35
C VAL A 9 -15.92 -22.87 4.12
N SER A 10 -16.97 -22.82 4.96
CA SER A 10 -17.96 -21.73 4.89
C SER A 10 -17.36 -20.39 5.27
N SER A 11 -16.65 -20.32 6.40
CA SER A 11 -16.01 -19.09 6.87
C SER A 11 -14.93 -18.59 5.92
N LEU A 12 -14.27 -19.48 5.15
CA LEU A 12 -13.38 -19.09 4.07
C LEU A 12 -14.13 -18.37 2.94
N LEU A 13 -15.29 -18.88 2.54
CA LEU A 13 -16.13 -18.27 1.49
C LEU A 13 -16.66 -16.89 1.91
N ASP A 14 -17.02 -16.73 3.19
CA ASP A 14 -17.56 -15.50 3.76
C ASP A 14 -16.46 -14.50 4.18
N ASN A 15 -15.17 -14.82 3.95
CA ASN A 15 -14.01 -14.01 4.32
C ASN A 15 -13.93 -13.71 5.85
N GLU A 16 -14.38 -14.67 6.67
CA GLU A 16 -14.37 -14.59 8.14
C GLU A 16 -13.19 -15.34 8.78
N LEU A 17 -12.36 -16.02 7.98
CA LEU A 17 -11.22 -16.79 8.46
C LEU A 17 -9.97 -15.92 8.62
N HIS A 18 -9.19 -16.15 9.68
CA HIS A 18 -7.90 -15.48 9.86
C HIS A 18 -6.89 -15.95 8.81
N ALA A 19 -5.91 -15.10 8.46
CA ALA A 19 -4.99 -15.37 7.36
C ALA A 19 -4.21 -16.69 7.51
N ASP A 20 -3.75 -16.99 8.73
CA ASP A 20 -3.01 -18.23 9.03
C ASP A 20 -3.91 -19.47 8.86
N ASP A 21 -5.16 -19.39 9.33
CA ASP A 21 -6.13 -20.47 9.19
C ASP A 21 -6.58 -20.65 7.73
N ALA A 22 -6.66 -19.55 6.96
CA ALA A 22 -7.07 -19.57 5.55
C ALA A 22 -6.09 -20.36 4.69
N ALA A 23 -4.78 -20.15 4.88
CA ALA A 23 -3.74 -20.91 4.19
C ALA A 23 -3.89 -22.42 4.47
N HIS A 24 -4.08 -22.79 5.74
CA HIS A 24 -4.26 -24.20 6.11
C HIS A 24 -5.51 -24.84 5.50
N VAL A 25 -6.61 -24.10 5.41
CA VAL A 25 -7.85 -24.60 4.80
C VAL A 25 -7.69 -24.74 3.28
N ILE A 26 -7.01 -23.80 2.62
CA ILE A 26 -6.72 -23.87 1.18
C ILE A 26 -5.85 -25.10 0.87
N ASP A 27 -4.79 -25.35 1.64
CA ASP A 27 -3.95 -26.54 1.46
C ASP A 27 -4.76 -27.84 1.67
N ALA A 28 -5.67 -27.84 2.64
CA ALA A 28 -6.55 -28.99 2.90
C ALA A 28 -7.56 -29.23 1.75
N LEU A 29 -7.97 -28.18 1.03
CA LEU A 29 -8.84 -28.28 -0.15
C LEU A 29 -8.14 -29.00 -1.30
N HIS A 30 -6.85 -28.78 -1.51
CA HIS A 30 -6.05 -29.49 -2.53
C HIS A 30 -5.88 -30.99 -2.25
N THR A 31 -5.83 -31.36 -0.98
CA THR A 31 -5.47 -32.73 -0.56
C THR A 31 -6.68 -33.67 -0.48
N THR A 32 -7.88 -33.14 -0.30
CA THR A 32 -9.09 -33.92 -0.05
C THR A 32 -10.13 -33.70 -1.15
N GLU A 33 -10.33 -34.71 -2.01
CA GLU A 33 -11.23 -34.66 -3.18
C GLU A 33 -12.68 -34.21 -2.84
N ASP A 34 -13.16 -34.55 -1.63
CA ASP A 34 -14.52 -34.20 -1.18
C ASP A 34 -14.64 -32.74 -0.68
N SER A 35 -13.53 -32.08 -0.35
CA SER A 35 -13.53 -30.72 0.21
C SER A 35 -13.78 -29.66 -0.88
N GLY A 36 -13.19 -29.83 -2.06
CA GLY A 36 -13.43 -28.92 -3.21
C GLY A 36 -14.90 -28.92 -3.63
N LYS A 37 -15.52 -30.11 -3.75
CA LYS A 37 -16.95 -30.24 -4.09
C LYS A 37 -17.88 -29.55 -3.09
N LYS A 38 -17.48 -29.46 -1.82
CA LYS A 38 -18.26 -28.74 -0.79
C LYS A 38 -18.13 -27.24 -0.91
N LEU A 39 -16.91 -26.75 -1.18
CA LEU A 39 -16.66 -25.34 -1.48
C LEU A 39 -17.53 -24.89 -2.67
N ASP A 40 -17.52 -25.64 -3.77
CA ASP A 40 -18.31 -25.35 -4.97
C ASP A 40 -19.82 -25.28 -4.67
N ARG A 41 -20.32 -26.26 -3.90
CA ARG A 41 -21.74 -26.29 -3.50
C ARG A 41 -22.12 -25.10 -2.62
N TYR A 42 -21.27 -24.71 -1.67
CA TYR A 42 -21.56 -23.56 -0.80
C TYR A 42 -21.48 -22.24 -1.56
N ALA A 43 -20.52 -22.09 -2.48
CA ALA A 43 -20.45 -20.96 -3.38
C ALA A 43 -21.72 -20.85 -4.25
N LEU A 44 -22.18 -21.97 -4.82
CA LEU A 44 -23.40 -22.03 -5.63
C LEU A 44 -24.65 -21.63 -4.83
N ILE A 45 -24.80 -22.16 -3.61
CA ILE A 45 -25.90 -21.77 -2.71
C ILE A 45 -25.84 -20.29 -2.39
N GLY A 46 -24.65 -19.77 -2.07
CA GLY A 46 -24.43 -18.35 -1.77
C GLY A 46 -24.84 -17.45 -2.94
N SER A 47 -24.41 -17.77 -4.15
CA SER A 47 -24.77 -17.01 -5.36
C SER A 47 -26.27 -17.08 -5.66
N ALA A 48 -26.90 -18.24 -5.50
CA ALA A 48 -28.35 -18.37 -5.67
C ALA A 48 -29.14 -17.54 -4.64
N LEU A 49 -28.68 -17.48 -3.39
CA LEU A 49 -29.32 -16.68 -2.33
C LEU A 49 -29.17 -15.18 -2.54
N ARG A 50 -28.10 -14.72 -3.20
CA ARG A 50 -27.86 -13.31 -3.52
C ARG A 50 -28.50 -12.85 -4.83
N ASP A 51 -29.27 -13.72 -5.49
CA ASP A 51 -29.85 -13.49 -6.83
C ASP A 51 -28.78 -13.08 -7.86
N GLU A 52 -27.55 -13.58 -7.68
CA GLU A 52 -26.48 -13.43 -8.65
C GLU A 52 -26.78 -14.34 -9.84
N MET A 53 -26.36 -13.93 -11.05
CA MET A 53 -26.48 -14.79 -12.22
C MET A 53 -25.69 -16.08 -12.00
N VAL A 54 -26.40 -17.18 -11.74
CA VAL A 54 -25.79 -18.47 -11.50
C VAL A 54 -25.41 -19.11 -12.83
N VAL A 55 -24.12 -19.12 -13.14
CA VAL A 55 -23.56 -19.87 -14.27
C VAL A 55 -22.95 -21.16 -13.74
N VAL A 56 -23.58 -22.29 -14.06
CA VAL A 56 -23.01 -23.61 -13.79
C VAL A 56 -22.08 -23.94 -14.94
N TYR A 57 -20.77 -23.93 -14.69
CA TYR A 57 -19.79 -24.32 -15.68
C TYR A 57 -19.70 -25.85 -15.77
N GLU A 58 -19.49 -26.34 -16.99
CA GLU A 58 -19.07 -27.72 -17.24
C GLU A 58 -17.75 -27.98 -16.49
N GLU A 59 -17.61 -29.13 -15.83
CA GLU A 59 -16.38 -29.51 -15.09
C GLU A 59 -15.14 -29.40 -16.01
N SER A 60 -15.32 -29.79 -17.28
CA SER A 60 -14.28 -29.70 -18.31
C SER A 60 -13.81 -28.27 -18.62
N PHE A 61 -14.63 -27.24 -18.38
CA PHE A 61 -14.23 -25.84 -18.53
C PHE A 61 -13.29 -25.41 -17.42
N LEU A 62 -13.63 -25.70 -16.15
CA LEU A 62 -12.78 -25.37 -15.01
C LEU A 62 -11.43 -26.07 -15.09
N THR A 63 -11.39 -27.34 -15.48
CA THR A 63 -10.12 -28.07 -15.70
C THR A 63 -9.26 -27.39 -16.77
N LYS A 64 -9.85 -26.92 -17.87
CA LYS A 64 -9.10 -26.20 -18.93
C LYS A 64 -8.55 -24.87 -18.43
N VAL A 65 -9.32 -24.12 -17.64
CA VAL A 65 -8.86 -22.86 -17.04
C VAL A 65 -7.72 -23.12 -16.06
N GLN A 66 -7.86 -24.10 -15.18
CA GLN A 66 -6.79 -24.49 -14.23
C GLN A 66 -5.51 -24.89 -14.96
N GLN A 67 -5.62 -25.68 -16.03
CA GLN A 67 -4.48 -26.08 -16.84
C GLN A 67 -3.82 -24.87 -17.52
N ALA A 68 -4.61 -23.99 -18.13
CA ALA A 68 -4.09 -22.79 -18.78
C ALA A 68 -3.33 -21.89 -17.79
N ILE A 69 -3.87 -21.67 -16.59
CA ILE A 69 -3.21 -20.88 -15.53
C ILE A 69 -1.92 -21.56 -15.06
N ALA A 70 -1.89 -22.89 -14.94
CA ALA A 70 -0.69 -23.62 -14.53
C ALA A 70 0.44 -23.55 -15.59
N GLU A 71 0.08 -23.37 -16.86
CA GLU A 71 1.02 -23.19 -17.97
C GLU A 71 1.53 -21.74 -18.08
N GLU A 72 0.90 -20.78 -17.39
CA GLU A 72 1.36 -19.39 -17.40
C GLU A 72 2.67 -19.23 -16.60
N PRO A 73 3.66 -18.48 -17.13
CA PRO A 73 4.87 -18.19 -16.38
C PRO A 73 4.53 -17.30 -15.19
N VAL A 74 4.94 -17.71 -13.98
CA VAL A 74 4.76 -16.92 -12.76
C VAL A 74 5.53 -15.60 -12.91
N VAL A 75 4.82 -14.52 -13.24
CA VAL A 75 5.39 -13.18 -13.33
C VAL A 75 5.56 -12.66 -11.91
N PHE A 76 6.75 -12.87 -11.35
CA PHE A 76 7.17 -12.13 -10.16
C PHE A 76 7.19 -10.64 -10.53
N ALA A 77 6.39 -9.84 -9.81
CA ALA A 77 6.25 -8.40 -9.99
C ALA A 77 7.62 -7.69 -10.18
N PRO A 78 7.66 -6.53 -10.86
CA PRO A 78 8.91 -5.81 -11.08
C PRO A 78 9.59 -5.48 -9.75
N VAL A 79 10.78 -6.04 -9.56
CA VAL A 79 11.65 -5.75 -8.41
C VAL A 79 12.04 -4.27 -8.51
N HIS A 80 11.55 -3.47 -7.56
CA HIS A 80 11.92 -2.07 -7.45
C HIS A 80 13.37 -1.97 -6.99
N VAL A 81 14.31 -1.96 -7.94
CA VAL A 81 15.71 -1.63 -7.66
C VAL A 81 15.80 -0.16 -7.26
N LYS A 82 16.05 0.10 -5.98
CA LYS A 82 16.32 1.45 -5.46
C LYS A 82 17.54 2.03 -6.20
N LYS A 83 17.34 3.05 -7.04
CA LYS A 83 18.45 3.81 -7.64
C LYS A 83 19.22 4.50 -6.52
N HIS A 84 20.46 4.08 -6.29
CA HIS A 84 21.35 4.77 -5.35
C HIS A 84 21.64 6.18 -5.90
N SER A 85 21.11 7.21 -5.24
CA SER A 85 21.26 8.60 -5.64
C SER A 85 22.63 9.12 -5.20
N ASN A 86 23.67 8.85 -5.98
CA ASN A 86 25.00 9.43 -5.81
C ASN A 86 24.97 10.90 -6.24
N LYS A 87 24.52 11.81 -5.35
CA LYS A 87 24.56 13.26 -5.58
C LYS A 87 25.78 13.86 -4.85
N PRO A 88 26.98 13.85 -5.46
CA PRO A 88 28.21 14.35 -4.82
C PRO A 88 28.14 15.84 -4.45
N TYR A 89 27.27 16.60 -5.14
CA TYR A 89 27.05 18.02 -4.90
C TYR A 89 26.49 18.32 -3.51
N VAL A 90 25.79 17.37 -2.86
CA VAL A 90 25.27 17.57 -1.51
C VAL A 90 26.42 17.70 -0.50
N ALA A 91 27.44 16.85 -0.59
CA ALA A 91 28.61 16.93 0.27
C ALA A 91 29.40 18.24 0.06
N VAL A 92 29.51 18.68 -1.20
CA VAL A 92 30.17 19.96 -1.54
C VAL A 92 29.41 21.15 -0.97
N ALA A 93 28.08 21.16 -1.06
CA ALA A 93 27.24 22.23 -0.51
C ALA A 93 27.39 22.34 1.01
N PHE A 94 27.40 21.21 1.73
CA PHE A 94 27.63 21.21 3.17
C PHE A 94 29.03 21.77 3.52
N ALA A 95 30.08 21.30 2.84
CA ALA A 95 31.44 21.79 3.09
C ALA A 95 31.57 23.30 2.84
N ALA A 96 30.95 23.82 1.78
CA ALA A 96 30.95 25.24 1.45
C ALA A 96 30.27 26.09 2.53
N SER A 97 29.11 25.65 3.05
CA SER A 97 28.40 26.34 4.13
C SER A 97 29.22 26.44 5.41
N PHE A 98 29.88 25.35 5.82
CA PHE A 98 30.76 25.36 6.99
C PHE A 98 32.02 26.22 6.79
N ALA A 99 32.63 26.16 5.61
CA ALA A 99 33.79 26.99 5.29
C ALA A 99 33.44 28.49 5.38
N PHE A 100 32.31 28.90 4.79
CA PHE A 100 31.85 30.28 4.83
C PHE A 100 31.56 30.75 6.27
N LEU A 101 30.87 29.93 7.07
CA LEU A 101 30.61 30.21 8.48
C LEU A 101 31.92 30.36 9.27
N SER A 102 32.90 29.48 9.03
CA SER A 102 34.19 29.52 9.73
C SER A 102 34.99 30.80 9.44
N VAL A 103 34.96 31.28 8.18
CA VAL A 103 35.63 32.52 7.76
C VAL A 103 34.99 33.73 8.42
N ILE A 104 33.66 33.75 8.53
CA ILE A 104 32.93 34.82 9.23
C ILE A 104 33.27 34.82 10.71
N LEU A 105 33.19 33.67 11.38
CA LEU A 105 33.50 33.54 12.81
C LEU A 105 34.93 33.98 13.13
N PHE A 106 35.91 33.59 12.29
CA PHE A 106 37.31 33.97 12.49
C PHE A 106 37.58 35.47 12.28
N ASN A 107 36.84 36.13 11.37
CA ASN A 107 36.97 37.57 11.14
C ASN A 107 36.25 38.43 12.18
N VAL A 108 35.13 37.93 12.74
CA VAL A 108 34.33 38.68 13.72
C VAL A 108 34.90 38.56 15.14
N PHE A 109 35.59 37.45 15.47
CA PHE A 109 36.25 37.26 16.77
C PHE A 109 37.77 37.05 16.61
N PRO A 110 38.57 38.10 16.48
CA PRO A 110 40.03 37.98 16.47
C PRO A 110 40.52 37.74 17.90
N GLY A 111 40.77 36.47 18.23
CA GLY A 111 41.51 36.08 19.44
C GLY A 111 40.63 35.64 20.62
N ALA A 112 40.35 34.34 20.69
CA ALA A 112 40.32 33.67 21.98
C ALA A 112 41.74 33.15 22.25
N ASP A 113 42.54 33.93 22.99
CA ASP A 113 43.80 33.44 23.54
C ASP A 113 43.49 32.26 24.47
N ASN A 114 44.01 31.08 24.12
CA ASN A 114 43.85 29.84 24.87
C ASN A 114 44.79 29.79 26.09
N SER A 115 44.77 30.82 26.93
CA SER A 115 45.54 30.83 28.18
C SER A 115 44.83 31.62 29.27
N SER A 116 43.76 31.06 29.82
CA SER A 116 43.31 31.33 31.18
C SER A 116 42.59 30.09 31.70
N GLY A 117 43.18 29.41 32.68
CA GLY A 117 42.54 28.27 33.33
C GLY A 117 41.37 28.67 34.24
N LEU A 118 40.55 27.65 34.56
CA LEU A 118 39.48 27.57 35.58
C LEU A 118 38.20 28.34 35.20
N GLN A 119 36.97 27.83 35.25
CA GLN A 119 36.33 26.67 35.91
C GLN A 119 34.94 26.42 35.25
N PRO A 120 34.32 25.25 35.43
CA PRO A 120 32.93 25.05 35.04
C PRO A 120 32.01 25.76 36.04
N TYR A 121 31.40 26.87 35.63
CA TYR A 121 30.22 27.39 36.31
C TYR A 121 29.01 26.60 35.80
N ALA A 122 28.54 25.68 36.64
CA ALA A 122 27.13 25.34 36.64
C ALA A 122 26.33 26.59 37.07
N ASP A 123 25.07 26.61 36.66
CA ASP A 123 24.01 27.53 37.12
C ASP A 123 23.72 28.73 36.20
N ASN A 124 22.77 28.54 35.29
CA ASN A 124 21.42 29.08 35.38
C ASN A 124 20.72 28.92 34.03
N GLY A 125 19.50 28.37 34.06
CA GLY A 125 18.69 28.11 32.88
C GLY A 125 18.56 29.35 32.00
N LEU A 126 19.05 29.23 30.77
CA LEU A 126 18.57 30.05 29.66
C LEU A 126 17.55 29.19 28.94
N GLU A 127 16.29 29.48 29.23
CA GLU A 127 15.15 29.05 28.44
C GLU A 127 15.47 29.32 26.97
N VAL A 128 15.59 28.25 26.19
CA VAL A 128 15.60 28.33 24.74
C VAL A 128 14.19 28.80 24.37
N ASP A 129 14.05 30.11 24.15
CA ASP A 129 12.88 30.67 23.50
C ASP A 129 12.79 30.01 22.11
N SER A 130 11.91 29.02 22.04
CA SER A 130 11.69 28.13 20.90
C SER A 130 10.71 28.75 19.91
N ASN A 131 10.69 30.08 19.81
CA ASN A 131 10.04 30.78 18.72
C ASN A 131 11.00 30.89 17.53
N LEU A 132 11.33 29.73 16.95
CA LEU A 132 11.60 29.68 15.51
C LEU A 132 10.28 30.06 14.84
N VAL A 133 10.19 31.31 14.41
CA VAL A 133 9.20 31.74 13.44
C VAL A 133 9.39 30.84 12.22
N PHE A 134 8.50 29.86 12.08
CA PHE A 134 8.32 29.19 10.81
C PHE A 134 7.87 30.30 9.85
N GLU A 135 8.73 30.65 8.91
CA GLU A 135 8.30 31.43 7.75
C GLU A 135 7.11 30.69 7.15
N ASP A 136 5.96 31.37 7.08
CA ASP A 136 4.75 30.84 6.47
C ASP A 136 5.12 30.27 5.10
N GLU A 137 4.97 28.95 4.96
CA GLU A 137 5.15 28.26 3.70
C GLU A 137 4.18 28.88 2.70
N PRO A 138 4.63 29.37 1.53
CA PRO A 138 3.70 29.90 0.55
C PRO A 138 2.71 28.79 0.21
N GLN A 139 1.41 29.07 0.39
CA GLN A 139 0.33 28.16 0.03
C GLN A 139 0.52 27.75 -1.43
N ASN A 140 1.11 26.56 -1.64
CA ASN A 140 1.41 26.02 -2.95
C ASN A 140 0.10 25.54 -3.57
N MET A 141 -0.66 26.49 -4.15
CA MET A 141 -1.89 26.24 -4.90
C MET A 141 -1.72 25.11 -5.94
N GLU A 142 -0.51 24.96 -6.48
CA GLU A 142 -0.16 23.91 -7.44
C GLU A 142 -0.17 22.51 -6.82
N LEU A 143 0.23 22.37 -5.54
CA LEU A 143 0.23 21.10 -4.83
C LEU A 143 -1.19 20.70 -4.41
N GLU A 144 -2.03 21.66 -4.03
CA GLU A 144 -3.45 21.43 -3.75
C GLU A 144 -4.24 21.01 -5.01
N ASP A 145 -3.96 21.63 -6.16
CA ASP A 145 -4.54 21.23 -7.44
C ASP A 145 -4.10 19.82 -7.88
N TYR A 146 -2.85 19.44 -7.58
CA TYR A 146 -2.35 18.09 -7.80
C TYR A 146 -3.11 17.06 -6.95
N PHE A 147 -3.30 17.33 -5.65
CA PHE A 147 -4.08 16.43 -4.78
C PHE A 147 -5.55 16.37 -5.19
N ARG A 148 -6.15 17.47 -5.64
CA ARG A 148 -7.56 17.49 -6.09
C ARG A 148 -7.79 16.70 -7.39
N ARG A 149 -6.78 16.63 -8.25
CA ARG A 149 -6.83 15.90 -9.52
C ARG A 149 -6.54 14.39 -9.36
N HIS A 150 -5.81 14.01 -8.31
CA HIS A 150 -5.46 12.62 -8.01
C HIS A 150 -6.29 11.95 -6.90
N ASN A 151 -6.92 12.72 -6.00
CA ASN A 151 -7.95 12.20 -5.10
C ASN A 151 -9.31 12.33 -5.79
N GLY A 152 -9.80 11.20 -6.31
CA GLY A 152 -11.06 11.06 -7.02
C GLY A 152 -12.30 11.36 -6.18
N VAL A 153 -12.52 12.63 -5.86
CA VAL A 153 -13.80 13.13 -5.37
C VAL A 153 -14.66 13.43 -6.58
N ALA A 154 -15.55 12.48 -6.90
CA ALA A 154 -16.54 12.57 -7.95
C ALA A 154 -17.55 13.70 -7.68
N PRO A 155 -17.95 14.49 -8.69
CA PRO A 155 -19.28 15.07 -8.70
C PRO A 155 -20.25 14.09 -9.37
N GLU A 156 -21.32 13.78 -8.66
CA GLU A 156 -22.53 13.15 -9.13
C GLU A 156 -22.92 13.57 -10.56
N GLN A 157 -23.08 12.61 -11.46
CA GLN A 157 -24.02 12.76 -12.58
C GLN A 157 -24.78 11.45 -12.80
N ASN A 158 -26.02 11.50 -12.33
CA ASN A 158 -27.15 10.64 -12.64
C ASN A 158 -27.30 10.45 -14.16
N GLN A 159 -26.94 9.27 -14.67
CA GLN A 159 -27.38 8.80 -15.99
C GLN A 159 -27.86 7.36 -15.88
N ILE A 160 -29.17 7.22 -15.75
CA ILE A 160 -29.90 5.96 -15.96
C ILE A 160 -29.66 5.55 -17.42
N GLN A 161 -28.78 4.58 -17.65
CA GLN A 161 -28.62 3.97 -18.95
C GLN A 161 -29.74 2.93 -19.16
N ASN A 162 -30.68 3.27 -20.02
CA ASN A 162 -31.66 2.33 -20.57
C ASN A 162 -30.91 1.30 -21.43
N THR A 163 -30.62 0.12 -20.89
CA THR A 163 -30.16 -1.02 -21.67
C THR A 163 -31.34 -1.69 -22.37
N ARG A 164 -31.36 -1.53 -23.69
CA ARG A 164 -32.27 -2.18 -24.64
C ARG A 164 -31.92 -3.66 -24.76
N LEU A 165 -32.87 -4.54 -24.46
CA LEU A 165 -32.80 -5.98 -24.73
C LEU A 165 -32.58 -6.22 -26.23
N VAL A 166 -31.48 -6.88 -26.60
CA VAL A 166 -31.26 -7.43 -27.94
C VAL A 166 -31.67 -8.90 -27.87
N GLY A 167 -32.81 -9.23 -28.48
CA GLY A 167 -33.24 -10.62 -28.63
C GLY A 167 -32.36 -11.32 -29.66
N PHE A 168 -31.88 -12.51 -29.33
CA PHE A 168 -31.27 -13.41 -30.30
C PHE A 168 -32.39 -14.13 -31.05
N GLU A 169 -32.65 -13.72 -32.29
CA GLU A 169 -33.39 -14.55 -33.25
C GLU A 169 -32.53 -15.77 -33.61
N LYS A 170 -33.18 -16.93 -33.59
CA LYS A 170 -32.63 -18.24 -33.88
C LYS A 170 -32.98 -18.58 -35.33
N GLU A 171 -31.99 -18.76 -36.17
CA GLU A 171 -32.13 -19.52 -37.44
C GLU A 171 -31.73 -20.98 -37.22
#